data_AF-D1JIS3-F1
#
_entry.id   AF-D1JIS3-F1
#
_cell.length_a   1.000
_cell.length_b   1.000
_cell.length_c   1.000
_cell.angle_alpha   90.00
_cell.angle_beta   90.00
_cell.angle_gamma   90.00
#
_symmetry.space_group_name_H-M   'P 1'
#
loop_
_entity.id
_entity.type
_entity.pdbx_description
1 polymer ?
#
loop_
_entity_poly.entity_id
_entity_poly.type
_entity_poly.pdbx_seq_one_letter_code
_entity_poly.pdbx_strand_id
1 'polypeptide(L)' 'MASEELRSEDRVLAFIDLGTNSIRMSIVRIKQNQTYTILREEKEIVRLGEQVFVMVCSYHSGTTIFIPIT' A
#
# COMPACT_ATOMS: atom_id res chain seq x y z
N MET A 1 -30.43 18.58 15.28
CA MET A 1 -30.28 18.91 13.84
C MET A 1 -28.90 19.51 13.62
N ALA A 2 -27.82 18.73 13.80
CA ALA A 2 -26.43 19.20 13.70
C ALA A 2 -25.49 18.14 13.07
N SER A 3 -26.06 17.07 12.51
CA SER A 3 -25.31 15.89 12.06
C SER A 3 -25.26 15.75 10.52
N GLU A 4 -25.90 16.64 9.78
CA GLU A 4 -25.92 16.60 8.31
C GLU A 4 -24.92 17.57 7.66
N GLU A 5 -24.31 18.48 8.43
CA GLU A 5 -23.42 19.53 7.92
C GLU A 5 -21.97 19.05 7.66
N LEU A 6 -21.67 17.76 7.87
CA LEU A 6 -20.36 17.14 7.60
C LEU A 6 -20.30 16.37 6.27
N ARG A 7 -21.35 16.41 5.44
CA ARG A 7 -21.46 15.60 4.21
C ARG A 7 -21.39 16.45 2.95
N SER A 8 -20.29 17.16 2.67
CA SER A 8 -20.11 17.73 1.33
C SER A 8 -18.67 18.16 0.98
N GLU A 9 -17.63 17.54 1.53
CA GLU A 9 -16.26 17.87 1.11
C GLU A 9 -15.60 16.69 0.41
N ASP A 10 -14.99 16.97 -0.75
CA ASP A 10 -14.08 16.05 -1.43
C ASP A 10 -13.07 15.51 -0.41
N ARG A 11 -12.93 14.18 -0.35
CA ARG A 11 -12.02 13.54 0.60
C ARG A 11 -10.70 13.23 -0.08
N VAL A 12 -9.59 13.67 0.53
CA VAL A 12 -8.26 13.27 0.10
C VAL A 12 -7.79 12.11 0.97
N LEU A 13 -7.46 10.99 0.33
CA LEU A 13 -6.93 9.78 0.95
C LEU A 13 -5.51 9.51 0.45
N ALA A 14 -4.71 8.86 1.27
CA ALA A 14 -3.42 8.31 0.87
C ALA A 14 -3.43 6.79 1.03
N PHE A 15 -2.95 6.09 0.03
CA PHE A 15 -2.70 4.65 0.04
C PHE A 15 -1.20 4.44 0.03
N ILE A 16 -0.70 3.57 0.92
CA ILE A 16 0.70 3.15 0.93
C ILE A 16 0.71 1.62 0.87
N ASP A 17 1.40 1.10 -0.13
CA ASP A 17 1.63 -0.31 -0.36
C ASP A 17 3.13 -0.60 -0.19
N LEU A 18 3.44 -1.66 0.55
CA LEU A 18 4.80 -2.11 0.82
C LEU A 18 4.98 -3.51 0.22
N GLY A 19 5.55 -3.57 -0.98
CA GLY A 19 5.95 -4.83 -1.61
C GLY A 19 7.40 -5.21 -1.27
N THR A 20 7.76 -6.47 -1.53
CA THR A 20 9.14 -6.94 -1.37
C THR A 20 10.13 -6.25 -2.31
N ASN A 21 9.67 -5.69 -3.43
CA ASN A 21 10.52 -4.97 -4.39
C ASN A 21 10.41 -3.45 -4.26
N SER A 22 9.21 -2.93 -4.01
CA SER A 22 8.95 -1.49 -4.07
C SER A 22 7.93 -1.05 -3.05
N ILE A 23 8.07 0.21 -2.65
CA ILE A 23 7.04 0.96 -1.93
C ILE A 23 6.27 1.78 -2.95
N ARG A 24 4.94 1.77 -2.86
CA ARG A 24 4.06 2.59 -3.70
C ARG A 24 3.21 3.48 -2.82
N MET A 25 3.01 4.72 -3.24
CA MET A 25 2.10 5.65 -2.59
C MET A 25 1.18 6.28 -3.64
N SER A 26 -0.12 6.32 -3.37
CA SER A 26 -1.08 7.04 -4.20
C SER A 26 -1.93 7.97 -3.33
N ILE A 27 -1.98 9.25 -3.70
CA ILE A 27 -2.87 10.25 -3.08
C ILE A 27 -4.08 10.40 -4.00
N VAL A 28 -5.27 10.17 -3.47
CA VAL A 28 -6.52 10.11 -4.24
C VAL A 28 -7.54 11.07 -3.67
N ARG A 29 -8.17 11.87 -4.53
CA ARG A 29 -9.35 12.67 -4.20
C ARG A 29 -10.61 11.89 -4.57
N ILE A 30 -11.45 11.57 -3.59
CA ILE A 30 -12.78 10.98 -3.80
C ILE A 30 -13.80 12.12 -3.84
N LYS A 31 -14.48 12.23 -4.98
CA LYS A 31 -15.58 13.15 -5.21
C LYS A 31 -16.89 12.55 -4.71
N GLN A 32 -17.87 13.41 -4.47
CA GLN A 32 -19.19 13.01 -3.98
C GLN A 32 -19.96 12.07 -4.92
N ASN A 33 -19.74 12.21 -6.22
CA ASN A 33 -20.31 11.34 -7.25
C ASN A 33 -19.63 9.96 -7.32
N GLN A 34 -18.88 9.57 -6.28
CA GLN A 34 -18.13 8.31 -6.17
C GLN A 34 -17.05 8.11 -7.25
N THR A 35 -16.75 9.15 -8.01
CA THR A 35 -15.56 9.17 -8.88
C THR A 35 -14.34 9.56 -8.06
N TYR A 36 -13.17 9.20 -8.56
CA TYR A 36 -11.93 9.60 -7.94
C TYR A 36 -10.97 10.20 -8.96
N THR A 37 -10.01 10.98 -8.46
CA THR A 37 -8.91 11.50 -9.25
C THR A 37 -7.63 11.26 -8.48
N ILE A 38 -6.63 10.72 -9.17
CA ILE A 38 -5.29 10.55 -8.62
C ILE A 38 -4.62 11.91 -8.61
N LEU A 39 -4.22 12.37 -7.42
CA LEU A 39 -3.49 13.63 -7.24
C LEU A 39 -1.98 13.42 -7.36
N ARG A 40 -1.49 12.27 -6.90
CA ARG A 40 -0.06 11.92 -6.95
C ARG A 40 0.13 10.41 -6.86
N GLU A 41 1.09 9.89 -7.59
CA GLU A 41 1.60 8.53 -7.40
C GLU A 41 3.11 8.58 -7.32
N GLU A 42 3.66 7.77 -6.42
CA GLU A 42 5.08 7.60 -6.24
C GLU A 42 5.38 6.11 -6.16
N LYS A 43 6.50 5.70 -6.74
CA LYS A 43 7.03 4.35 -6.64
C LYS A 43 8.53 4.42 -6.41
N GLU A 44 8.96 3.84 -5.31
CA GLU A 44 10.38 3.70 -5.00
C GLU A 44 10.76 2.22 -4.97
N ILE A 45 11.81 1.86 -5.71
CA ILE A 45 12.35 0.49 -5.71
C ILE A 45 13.37 0.41 -4.58
N VAL A 46 13.05 -0.38 -3.55
CA VAL A 46 13.85 -0.51 -2.32
C VAL A 46 14.30 -1.95 -2.02
N ARG A 47 13.73 -2.95 -2.72
CA ARG A 47 14.09 -4.37 -2.61
C ARG A 47 14.11 -4.94 -1.18
N LEU A 48 13.10 -4.62 -0.37
CA LEU A 48 12.94 -5.13 1.00
C LEU A 48 13.08 -6.66 1.15
N GLY A 49 12.76 -7.43 0.10
CA GLY A 49 12.85 -8.89 0.11
C GLY A 49 14.25 -9.45 -0.11
N GLU A 50 15.22 -8.67 -0.61
CA GLU A 50 16.53 -9.17 -1.07
C GLU A 50 17.29 -9.94 0.01
N GLN A 51 17.23 -9.48 1.26
CA GLN A 51 17.88 -10.17 2.40
C GLN A 51 16.93 -11.06 3.21
N VAL A 52 15.61 -10.92 3.04
CA VAL A 52 14.63 -11.76 3.74
C VAL A 52 14.73 -13.21 3.25
N PHE A 53 14.93 -13.43 1.95
CA PHE A 53 15.13 -14.78 1.43
C PHE A 53 16.46 -15.40 1.89
N VAL A 54 17.52 -14.61 1.98
CA VAL A 54 18.83 -15.10 2.45
C VAL A 54 18.79 -15.43 3.94
N MET A 55 18.16 -14.58 4.75
CA MET A 55 17.99 -14.80 6.18
C MET A 55 17.08 -16.01 6.44
N VAL A 56 15.86 -16.04 5.88
CA VAL A 56 14.92 -17.15 6.12
C VAL A 56 15.51 -18.49 5.69
N CYS A 57 16.27 -18.56 4.58
CA CYS A 57 16.95 -19.79 4.18
C CYS A 57 18.10 -20.20 5.12
N SER A 58 18.82 -19.24 5.73
CA SER A 58 19.95 -19.54 6.63
C SER A 58 19.50 -19.97 8.03
N TYR A 59 18.27 -19.62 8.43
CA TYR A 59 17.70 -19.94 9.75
C TYR A 59 16.87 -21.25 9.75
N HIS A 60 16.90 -22.04 8.66
CA HIS A 60 16.06 -23.23 8.56
C HIS A 60 16.77 -24.50 8.06
N SER A 61 17.27 -25.27 9.04
CA SER A 61 17.32 -26.74 8.97
C SER A 61 15.96 -27.37 9.30
N GLY A 62 14.85 -26.86 8.74
CA GLY A 62 13.57 -27.55 8.81
C GLY A 62 12.32 -26.67 8.79
N THR A 63 11.65 -26.64 7.63
CA THR A 63 10.25 -26.22 7.31
C THR A 63 10.10 -24.96 6.45
N THR A 64 10.41 -25.07 5.16
CA THR A 64 10.18 -23.97 4.20
C THR A 64 8.67 -23.70 4.03
N ILE A 65 8.17 -22.61 4.61
CA ILE A 65 6.85 -22.07 4.28
C ILE A 65 7.02 -21.17 3.05
N PHE A 66 6.70 -21.70 1.87
CA PHE A 66 6.48 -20.89 0.69
C PHE A 66 5.13 -20.19 0.82
N ILE A 67 5.14 -18.89 1.12
CA ILE A 67 3.98 -18.04 0.88
C ILE A 67 4.12 -17.53 -0.57
N PRO A 68 3.29 -17.99 -1.52
CA PRO A 68 3.29 -17.41 -2.85
C PRO A 68 2.75 -15.98 -2.76
N ILE A 69 3.60 -15.02 -3.10
CA ILE A 69 3.22 -13.61 -3.29
C ILE A 69 2.96 -13.43 -4.79
N THR A 70 1.69 -13.23 -5.16
CA THR A 70 1.25 -12.81 -6.51
C THR A 70 1.85 -11.47 -6.91
#